data_AF-A0A1I4QT12-F1
#
_entry.id   AF-A0A1I4QT12-F1
#
_cell.length_a   1.000
_cell.length_b   1.000
_cell.length_c   1.000
_cell.angle_alpha   90.00
_cell.angle_beta   90.00
_cell.angle_gamma   90.00
#
_symmetry.space_group_name_H-M   'P 1'
#
loop_
_entity.id
_entity.type
_entity.pdbx_description
1 polymer ?
#
loop_
_entity_poly.entity_id
_entity_poly.type
_entity_poly.pdbx_seq_one_letter_code
_entity_poly.pdbx_strand_id
1 'polypeptide(L)'
;MKNHKPLKPKQLTAIQLLAMGTPASEVAAKLEITSMTLYRWQRLPEFNSKLNNITHSGLEEIAKKMNAATITAIETLQEAMCDLTEPSSVRIKAALGVLGAMASVNGVLEKALKHRIGDFDLNHRFTDQAFTFDMDGNPCQLSTQKSYSISSDGGIKI
;
A
#
# COMPACT_ATOMS: atom_id res chain seq x y z
N MET A 1 16.95 -22.49 -5.97
CA MET A 1 17.53 -21.14 -5.77
C MET A 1 17.28 -20.34 -7.04
N LYS A 2 16.50 -19.25 -7.00
CA LYS A 2 16.21 -18.46 -8.21
C LYS A 2 17.46 -17.64 -8.56
N ASN A 3 18.03 -17.84 -9.74
CA ASN A 3 19.20 -17.12 -10.21
C ASN A 3 18.82 -15.64 -10.42
N HIS A 4 19.22 -14.79 -9.47
CA HIS A 4 18.98 -13.35 -9.56
C HIS A 4 20.06 -12.71 -10.42
N LYS A 5 19.72 -12.31 -11.65
CA LYS A 5 20.71 -11.76 -12.58
C LYS A 5 20.73 -10.24 -12.40
N PRO A 6 21.86 -9.65 -11.95
CA PRO A 6 21.90 -8.21 -11.71
C PRO A 6 21.49 -7.44 -12.96
N LEU A 7 20.58 -6.46 -12.77
CA LEU A 7 20.05 -5.63 -13.85
C LEU A 7 21.18 -4.88 -14.55
N LYS A 8 21.20 -4.91 -15.89
CA LYS A 8 22.19 -4.21 -16.69
C LYS A 8 21.96 -2.68 -16.62
N PRO A 9 23.00 -1.85 -16.81
CA PRO A 9 22.87 -0.39 -16.83
C PRO A 9 21.77 0.12 -17.79
N LYS A 10 21.72 -0.42 -19.02
CA LYS A 10 20.66 -0.08 -19.99
C LYS A 10 19.24 -0.44 -19.51
N GLN A 11 19.09 -1.49 -18.71
CA GLN A 11 17.81 -1.87 -18.11
C GLN A 11 17.41 -0.89 -17.02
N LEU A 12 18.35 -0.41 -16.21
CA LEU A 12 18.10 0.61 -15.20
C LEU A 12 17.65 1.93 -15.82
N THR A 13 18.30 2.37 -16.90
CA THR A 13 17.87 3.57 -17.64
C THR A 13 16.49 3.38 -18.27
N ALA A 14 16.19 2.19 -18.82
CA ALA A 14 14.85 1.88 -19.32
C ALA A 14 13.79 1.96 -18.21
N ILE A 15 14.09 1.43 -17.02
CA ILE A 15 13.19 1.48 -15.87
C ILE A 15 12.92 2.93 -15.44
N GLN A 16 13.95 3.78 -15.38
CA GLN A 16 13.78 5.19 -15.04
C GLN A 16 12.87 5.91 -16.05
N LEU A 17 13.11 5.72 -17.35
CA LEU A 17 12.29 6.35 -18.40
C LEU A 17 10.83 5.87 -18.36
N LEU A 18 10.60 4.57 -18.09
CA LEU A 18 9.26 4.02 -17.90
C LEU A 18 8.58 4.56 -16.64
N ALA A 19 9.32 4.69 -15.53
CA ALA A 19 8.79 5.25 -14.28
C ALA A 19 8.38 6.73 -14.43
N MET A 20 9.03 7.47 -15.34
CA MET A 20 8.66 8.85 -15.71
C MET A 20 7.41 8.93 -16.62
N GLY A 21 6.82 7.80 -17.03
CA GLY A 21 5.65 7.77 -17.89
C GLY A 21 5.94 7.86 -19.39
N THR A 22 7.20 7.69 -19.81
CA THR A 22 7.55 7.67 -21.24
C THR A 22 6.99 6.39 -21.90
N PRO A 23 6.33 6.46 -23.06
CA PRO A 23 5.80 5.28 -23.74
C PRO A 23 6.92 4.31 -24.14
N ALA A 24 6.65 3.01 -24.06
CA ALA A 24 7.64 1.95 -24.31
C ALA A 24 8.30 2.05 -25.70
N SER A 25 7.59 2.55 -26.72
CA SER A 25 8.13 2.79 -28.06
C SER A 25 9.21 3.87 -28.07
N GLU A 26 9.02 4.95 -27.33
CA GLU A 26 9.97 6.05 -27.23
C GLU A 26 11.18 5.68 -26.35
N VAL A 27 10.97 4.89 -25.30
CA VAL A 27 12.06 4.33 -24.49
C VAL A 27 12.95 3.41 -25.33
N ALA A 28 12.34 2.57 -26.18
CA ALA A 28 13.06 1.69 -27.09
C ALA A 28 13.91 2.47 -28.11
N ALA A 29 13.34 3.54 -28.68
CA ALA A 29 14.05 4.45 -29.59
C ALA A 29 15.22 5.16 -28.90
N LYS A 30 15.01 5.72 -27.70
CA LYS A 30 16.05 6.43 -26.93
C LYS A 30 17.23 5.55 -26.50
N LEU A 31 16.99 4.26 -26.30
CA LEU A 31 18.02 3.31 -25.88
C LEU A 31 18.62 2.50 -27.04
N GLU A 32 18.20 2.79 -28.26
CA GLU A 32 18.59 2.08 -29.49
C GLU A 32 18.37 0.57 -29.37
N ILE A 33 17.23 0.17 -28.78
CA ILE A 33 16.84 -1.24 -28.61
C ILE A 33 15.53 -1.52 -29.34
N THR A 34 15.33 -2.77 -29.76
CA THR A 34 14.05 -3.20 -30.31
C THR A 34 12.98 -3.26 -29.23
N SER A 35 11.73 -2.88 -29.57
CA SER A 35 10.57 -3.01 -28.67
C SER A 35 10.40 -4.43 -28.11
N MET A 36 10.77 -5.46 -28.89
CA MET A 36 10.79 -6.86 -28.47
C MET A 36 11.74 -7.11 -27.28
N THR A 37 12.89 -6.44 -27.25
CA THR A 37 13.87 -6.53 -26.17
C THR A 37 13.31 -5.90 -24.89
N LEU A 38 12.67 -4.74 -25.02
CA LEU A 38 12.00 -4.07 -23.90
C LEU A 38 10.84 -4.91 -23.34
N TYR A 39 10.03 -5.51 -24.22
CA TYR A 39 8.95 -6.41 -23.82
C TYR A 39 9.48 -7.64 -23.07
N ARG A 40 10.58 -8.25 -23.53
CA ARG A 40 11.26 -9.34 -22.78
C ARG A 40 11.71 -8.87 -21.40
N TRP A 41 12.22 -7.65 -21.26
CA TRP A 41 12.64 -7.12 -19.97
C TRP A 41 11.49 -6.88 -19.01
N GLN A 42 10.34 -6.36 -19.49
CA GLN A 42 9.15 -6.16 -18.65
C GLN A 42 8.59 -7.45 -18.05
N ARG A 43 8.79 -8.59 -18.72
CA ARG A 43 8.41 -9.93 -18.22
C ARG A 43 9.36 -10.48 -17.16
N LEU A 44 10.52 -9.86 -16.94
CA LEU A 44 11.44 -10.27 -15.89
C LEU A 44 10.91 -9.76 -14.54
N PRO A 45 10.80 -10.64 -13.52
CA PRO A 45 10.26 -10.24 -12.21
C PRO A 45 11.12 -9.17 -11.52
N GLU A 46 12.44 -9.18 -11.75
CA GLU A 46 13.37 -8.20 -11.17
C GLU A 46 13.20 -6.81 -11.77
N PHE A 47 12.97 -6.74 -13.08
CA PHE A 47 12.72 -5.49 -13.78
C PHE A 47 11.41 -4.87 -13.29
N ASN A 48 10.36 -5.69 -13.21
CA ASN A 48 9.04 -5.26 -12.75
C ASN A 48 9.06 -4.84 -11.28
N SER A 49 9.74 -5.61 -10.42
CA SER A 49 9.93 -5.27 -9.00
C SER A 49 10.67 -3.94 -8.83
N LYS A 50 11.74 -3.69 -9.58
CA LYS A 50 12.49 -2.43 -9.50
C LYS A 50 11.71 -1.24 -10.05
N LEU A 51 10.97 -1.44 -11.15
CA LEU A 51 10.07 -0.43 -11.70
C LEU A 51 8.99 -0.06 -10.69
N ASN A 52 8.28 -1.05 -10.13
CA ASN A 52 7.27 -0.82 -9.12
C ASN A 52 7.85 -0.11 -7.90
N ASN A 53 9.03 -0.51 -7.42
CA ASN A 53 9.68 0.15 -6.28
C ASN A 53 9.96 1.64 -6.56
N ILE A 54 10.48 1.98 -7.73
CA ILE A 54 10.73 3.38 -8.10
C ILE A 54 9.42 4.17 -8.20
N THR A 55 8.40 3.60 -8.87
CA THR A 55 7.10 4.26 -9.01
C THR A 55 6.42 4.46 -7.65
N HIS A 56 6.41 3.43 -6.80
CA HIS A 56 5.84 3.52 -5.45
C HIS A 56 6.60 4.50 -4.57
N SER A 57 7.93 4.47 -4.58
CA SER A 57 8.75 5.41 -3.81
C SER A 57 8.52 6.86 -4.25
N GLY A 58 8.39 7.11 -5.56
CA GLY A 58 8.10 8.44 -6.07
C GLY A 58 6.70 8.94 -5.67
N LEU A 59 5.70 8.07 -5.78
CA LEU A 59 4.34 8.38 -5.32
C LEU A 59 4.28 8.64 -3.81
N GLU A 60 5.00 7.86 -3.01
CA GLU A 60 5.10 8.05 -1.57
C GLU A 60 5.75 9.38 -1.21
N GLU A 61 6.83 9.76 -1.91
CA GLU A 61 7.49 11.05 -1.71
C GLU A 61 6.57 12.23 -2.06
N ILE A 62 5.85 12.14 -3.19
CA ILE A 62 4.87 13.15 -3.61
C ILE A 62 3.75 13.25 -2.57
N ALA A 63 3.22 12.13 -2.10
CA ALA A 63 2.19 12.10 -1.07
C ALA A 63 2.67 12.75 0.23
N LYS A 64 3.90 12.46 0.68
CA LYS A 64 4.50 13.10 1.86
C LYS A 64 4.61 14.62 1.69
N LYS A 65 5.10 15.09 0.54
CA LYS A 65 5.21 16.52 0.24
C LYS A 65 3.84 17.20 0.20
N MET A 66 2.84 16.55 -0.39
CA MET A 66 1.47 17.05 -0.44
C MET A 66 0.84 17.13 0.95
N ASN A 67 1.05 16.13 1.80
CA ASN A 67 0.59 16.15 3.19
C ASN A 67 1.25 17.28 3.97
N ALA A 68 2.57 17.47 3.82
CA ALA A 68 3.29 18.58 4.45
C ALA A 68 2.75 19.94 4.00
N ALA A 69 2.54 20.14 2.69
CA ALA A 69 1.96 21.37 2.14
C ALA A 69 0.52 21.61 2.66
N THR A 70 -0.25 20.54 2.86
CA THR A 70 -1.60 20.63 3.42
C THR A 70 -1.58 21.11 4.87
N ILE A 71 -0.63 20.63 5.69
CA ILE A 71 -0.44 21.11 7.07
C ILE A 71 -0.14 22.61 7.07
N THR A 72 0.83 23.05 6.25
CA THR A 72 1.17 24.46 6.12
C THR A 72 -0.02 25.31 5.66
N ALA A 73 -0.81 24.82 4.70
CA ALA A 73 -2.01 25.53 4.24
C ALA A 73 -3.05 25.70 5.36
N ILE A 74 -3.23 24.69 6.22
CA ILE A 74 -4.14 24.77 7.37
C ILE A 74 -3.63 25.77 8.40
N GLU A 75 -2.32 25.78 8.69
CA GLU A 75 -1.69 26.77 9.58
C GLU A 75 -1.89 28.20 9.05
N THR A 76 -1.67 28.43 7.76
CA THR A 76 -1.91 29.74 7.14
C THR A 76 -3.37 30.17 7.21
N LEU A 77 -4.32 29.23 7.01
CA LEU A 77 -5.75 29.53 7.19
C LEU A 77 -6.05 29.88 8.64
N GLN A 78 -5.44 29.20 9.60
CA GLN A 78 -5.61 29.48 11.02
C GLN A 78 -5.08 30.88 11.39
N GLU A 79 -3.89 31.25 10.91
CA GLU A 79 -3.32 32.58 11.10
C GLU A 79 -4.24 33.65 10.52
N ALA A 80 -4.71 33.48 9.28
CA ALA A 80 -5.60 34.42 8.62
C ALA A 80 -6.96 34.57 9.32
N MET A 81 -7.44 33.56 10.05
CA MET A 81 -8.67 33.66 10.86
C MET A 81 -8.46 34.48 12.14
N CYS A 82 -7.29 34.35 12.76
CA CYS A 82 -6.96 34.98 14.03
C CYS A 82 -6.40 36.40 13.88
N ASP A 83 -5.95 36.77 12.67
CA ASP A 83 -5.43 38.11 12.40
C ASP A 83 -6.55 39.16 12.38
N LEU A 84 -6.57 40.03 13.39
CA LEU A 84 -7.55 41.11 13.52
C LEU A 84 -7.30 42.28 12.56
N THR A 85 -6.13 42.33 11.91
CA THR A 85 -5.80 43.36 10.91
C THR A 85 -6.43 43.07 9.56
N GLU A 86 -6.74 41.80 9.29
CA GLU A 86 -7.38 41.36 8.04
C GLU A 86 -8.88 41.69 8.00
N PRO A 87 -9.44 42.00 6.82
CA PRO A 87 -10.87 42.24 6.66
C PRO A 87 -11.70 41.04 7.13
N SER A 88 -12.86 41.31 7.75
CA SER A 88 -13.77 40.27 8.24
C SER A 88 -14.19 39.26 7.16
N SER A 89 -14.24 39.68 5.89
CA SER A 89 -14.53 38.80 4.76
C SER A 89 -13.44 37.75 4.50
N VAL A 90 -12.17 38.08 4.72
CA VAL A 90 -11.03 37.16 4.57
C VAL A 90 -11.04 36.14 5.71
N ARG A 91 -11.25 36.59 6.95
CA ARG A 91 -11.39 35.73 8.14
C ARG A 91 -12.52 34.71 8.00
N ILE A 92 -13.69 35.15 7.55
CA ILE A 92 -14.85 34.25 7.33
C ILE A 92 -14.56 33.23 6.23
N LYS A 93 -13.90 33.63 5.13
CA LYS A 93 -13.51 32.71 4.06
C LYS A 93 -12.51 31.67 4.55
N ALA A 94 -11.53 32.08 5.35
CA ALA A 94 -10.56 31.16 5.94
C ALA A 94 -11.26 30.15 6.87
N ALA A 95 -12.18 30.61 7.72
CA ALA A 95 -12.99 29.74 8.59
C ALA A 95 -13.85 28.76 7.79
N LEU A 96 -14.50 29.20 6.72
CA LEU A 96 -15.28 28.32 5.85
C LEU A 96 -14.40 27.28 5.15
N GLY A 97 -13.19 27.67 4.74
CA GLY A 97 -12.19 26.75 4.17
C GLY A 97 -11.81 25.63 5.13
N VAL A 98 -11.53 25.96 6.40
CA VAL A 98 -11.22 24.97 7.45
C VAL A 98 -12.40 24.04 7.73
N LEU A 99 -13.62 24.58 7.85
CA LEU A 99 -14.82 23.78 8.09
C LEU A 99 -15.10 22.80 6.94
N GLY A 100 -14.91 23.24 5.68
CA GLY A 100 -15.04 22.37 4.50
C GLY A 100 -14.01 21.25 4.47
N ALA A 101 -12.76 21.55 4.85
CA ALA A 101 -11.71 20.54 4.97
C ALA A 101 -12.04 19.50 6.06
N MET A 102 -12.54 19.93 7.22
CA MET A 102 -12.92 19.03 8.32
C MET A 102 -14.01 18.03 7.93
N ALA A 103 -15.04 18.46 7.19
CA ALA A 103 -16.10 17.56 6.72
C ALA A 103 -15.53 16.42 5.85
N SER A 104 -14.55 16.73 5.01
CA SER A 104 -13.87 15.76 4.15
C SER A 104 -12.99 14.80 4.96
N VAL A 105 -12.22 15.32 5.93
CA VAL A 105 -11.36 14.51 6.80
C VAL A 105 -12.17 13.53 7.65
N ASN A 106 -13.28 13.98 8.25
CA ASN A 106 -14.15 13.12 9.04
C ASN A 106 -14.72 11.96 8.21
N GLY A 107 -15.14 12.23 6.96
CA GLY A 107 -15.61 11.20 6.06
C GLY A 107 -14.54 10.16 5.70
N VAL A 108 -13.29 10.56 5.52
CA VAL A 108 -12.15 9.64 5.28
C VAL A 108 -11.85 8.82 6.52
N LEU A 109 -11.83 9.44 7.70
CA LEU A 109 -11.56 8.77 8.97
C LEU A 109 -12.60 7.69 9.26
N GLU A 110 -13.89 7.98 9.08
CA GLU A 110 -14.97 7.00 9.26
C GLU A 110 -14.83 5.80 8.32
N LYS A 111 -14.48 6.05 7.04
CA LYS A 111 -14.23 4.97 6.07
C LYS A 111 -13.03 4.11 6.46
N ALA A 112 -11.94 4.74 6.88
CA ALA A 112 -10.73 4.04 7.32
C ALA A 112 -11.00 3.18 8.57
N LEU A 113 -11.77 3.69 9.53
CA LEU A 113 -12.18 2.93 10.71
C LEU A 113 -13.05 1.72 10.34
N LYS A 114 -14.03 1.90 9.44
CA LYS A 114 -14.88 0.80 8.95
C LYS A 114 -14.06 -0.29 8.24
N HIS A 115 -13.09 0.08 7.40
CA HIS A 115 -12.22 -0.90 6.74
C HIS A 115 -11.39 -1.70 7.75
N ARG A 116 -10.77 -1.01 8.72
CA ARG A 116 -9.97 -1.66 9.77
C ARG A 116 -10.80 -2.63 10.63
N ILE A 117 -12.04 -2.27 10.95
CA ILE A 117 -12.96 -3.14 11.71
C ILE A 117 -13.34 -4.38 10.86
N GLY A 118 -13.59 -4.19 9.56
CA GLY A 118 -13.88 -5.31 8.65
C GLY A 118 -12.70 -6.28 8.49
N ASP A 119 -11.48 -5.75 8.34
CA ASP A 119 -10.27 -6.58 8.26
C ASP A 119 -10.01 -7.33 9.57
N PHE A 120 -10.28 -6.69 10.71
CA PHE A 120 -10.18 -7.31 12.03
C PHE A 120 -11.17 -8.48 12.15
N ASP A 121 -12.44 -8.28 11.79
CA ASP A 121 -13.47 -9.31 11.81
C ASP A 121 -13.13 -10.50 10.91
N LEU A 122 -12.63 -10.23 9.69
CA LEU A 122 -12.16 -11.29 8.78
C LEU A 122 -10.99 -12.08 9.37
N ASN A 123 -9.99 -11.41 9.94
CA ASN A 123 -8.86 -12.10 10.57
C ASN A 123 -9.28 -12.96 11.77
N HIS A 124 -10.31 -12.56 12.53
CA HIS A 124 -10.84 -13.37 13.63
C HIS A 124 -11.66 -14.57 13.14
N ARG A 125 -12.30 -14.46 11.96
CA ARG A 125 -13.04 -15.57 11.35
C ARG A 125 -12.15 -16.65 10.74
N PHE A 126 -10.94 -16.28 10.30
CA PHE A 126 -9.99 -17.20 9.66
C PHE A 126 -8.80 -17.60 10.54
N THR A 127 -8.70 -17.07 11.76
CA THR A 127 -7.79 -17.62 12.77
C THR A 127 -8.49 -18.81 13.45
N ASP A 128 -7.86 -19.97 13.36
CA ASP A 128 -8.36 -21.30 13.76
C ASP A 128 -8.59 -21.49 15.28
N GLN A 129 -8.82 -20.41 16.02
CA GLN A 129 -9.39 -20.47 17.36
C GLN A 129 -10.90 -20.29 17.25
N ALA A 130 -11.56 -21.35 16.79
CA ALA A 130 -13.00 -21.47 17.01
C ALA A 130 -13.23 -21.46 18.53
N PHE A 131 -13.73 -20.35 19.06
CA PHE A 131 -14.29 -20.30 20.42
C PHE A 131 -15.60 -21.09 20.41
N THR A 132 -15.52 -22.43 20.41
CA THR A 132 -16.68 -23.24 20.72
C THR A 132 -16.93 -23.08 22.20
N PHE A 133 -18.07 -22.50 22.58
CA PHE A 133 -18.49 -22.47 23.97
C PHE A 133 -19.23 -23.78 24.27
N ASP A 134 -19.01 -24.34 25.47
CA ASP A 134 -19.86 -25.44 25.94
C ASP A 134 -21.29 -24.94 26.24
N MET A 135 -22.20 -25.86 26.59
CA MET A 135 -23.59 -25.50 26.93
C MET A 135 -23.71 -24.63 28.19
N ASP A 136 -22.62 -24.50 28.96
CA ASP A 136 -22.52 -23.67 30.17
C ASP A 136 -21.84 -22.32 29.90
N GLY A 137 -21.45 -22.03 28.65
CA GLY A 137 -20.87 -20.76 28.23
C GLY A 137 -19.37 -20.62 28.48
N ASN A 138 -18.63 -21.71 28.74
CA ASN A 138 -17.17 -21.67 28.91
C ASN A 138 -16.44 -21.96 27.59
N PRO A 139 -15.30 -21.30 27.31
CA PRO A 139 -14.55 -21.51 26.07
C PRO A 139 -13.90 -22.90 26.06
N CYS A 140 -14.27 -23.74 25.09
CA CYS A 140 -13.66 -25.05 24.87
C CYS A 140 -12.26 -24.87 24.27
N GLN A 141 -11.23 -25.33 24.99
CA GLN A 141 -9.88 -25.39 24.44
C GLN A 141 -9.76 -26.59 23.51
N LEU A 142 -9.64 -26.34 22.21
CA LEU A 142 -9.26 -27.37 21.22
C LEU A 142 -7.80 -27.78 21.48
N SER A 143 -7.62 -28.92 22.14
CA SER A 143 -6.30 -29.53 22.35
C SER A 143 -5.65 -29.85 20.99
N THR A 144 -4.66 -29.06 20.60
CA THR A 144 -3.88 -29.27 19.38
C THR A 144 -2.94 -30.46 19.59
N GLN A 145 -3.34 -31.67 19.18
CA GLN A 145 -2.38 -32.77 19.07
C GLN A 145 -2.83 -33.84 18.06
N LYS A 146 -2.24 -33.80 16.86
CA LYS A 146 -1.69 -35.01 16.21
C LYS A 146 -0.75 -34.62 15.06
N SER A 147 0.54 -34.64 15.39
CA SER A 147 1.65 -34.78 14.46
C SER A 147 1.54 -36.12 13.74
N TYR A 148 1.36 -36.11 12.42
CA TYR A 148 1.48 -37.31 11.58
C TYR A 148 2.96 -37.62 11.32
N SER A 149 3.49 -38.64 11.99
CA SER A 149 4.75 -39.29 11.64
C SER A 149 4.46 -40.47 10.70
N ILE A 150 4.86 -40.37 9.44
CA ILE A 150 4.87 -41.50 8.51
C ILE A 150 6.11 -42.35 8.82
N SER A 151 5.91 -43.58 9.28
CA SER A 151 6.97 -44.59 9.37
C SER A 151 6.58 -45.80 8.51
N SER A 152 7.44 -46.07 7.54
CA SER A 152 7.54 -47.29 6.75
C SER A 152 7.99 -48.43 7.65
N ASP A 153 7.19 -49.48 7.85
CA ASP A 153 7.61 -50.90 7.78
C ASP A 153 6.46 -51.89 8.04
N GLY A 154 6.53 -53.08 7.42
CA GLY A 154 6.11 -54.33 8.08
C GLY A 154 4.73 -54.95 7.81
N GLY A 155 4.63 -55.78 6.77
CA GLY A 155 4.22 -57.21 6.89
C GLY A 155 2.77 -57.59 7.26
N ILE A 156 2.04 -58.15 6.29
CA ILE A 156 0.83 -58.95 6.51
C ILE A 156 1.25 -60.36 6.93
N LYS A 157 0.72 -60.87 8.05
CA LYS A 157 0.78 -62.28 8.42
C LYS A 157 -0.63 -62.84 8.57
N ILE A 158 -0.82 -63.94 7.83
CA ILE A 158 -1.94 -64.89 7.71
C ILE A 158 -3.16 -64.39 6.95
#